data_AF-A0AAD9SFL7-F1
#
_entry.id   AF-A0AAD9SFL7-F1
#
_cell.length_a   1.000
_cell.length_b   1.000
_cell.length_c   1.000
_cell.angle_alpha   90.00
_cell.angle_beta   90.00
_cell.angle_gamma   90.00
#
_symmetry.space_group_name_H-M   'P 1'
#
loop_
_entity.id
_entity.type
_entity.pdbx_description
1 polymer ?
#
loop_
_entity_poly.entity_id
_entity_poly.type
_entity_poly.pdbx_seq_one_letter_code
_entity_poly.pdbx_strand_id
1 'polypeptide(L)'
;MRTTQAILAVFAATAYGRVARRAAFADGDACIAAQALADGIQSNIDLQTGEQASVEKVKAAVSQNPIDQAAFTAAKSQLLDFVNAGISARENNQAIAPAGNAAVDGLGIVQNAQAEELNLAQSLTGAASDLDIVSQLETDFAGGIKQNQQNKVDVSHPLLSFN
;
A
#
# COMPACT_ATOMS: atom_id res chain seq x y z
N MET A 1 3.16 78.38 10.15
CA MET A 1 4.51 77.78 10.25
C MET A 1 4.40 76.42 10.91
N ARG A 2 4.91 75.38 10.23
CA ARG A 2 5.28 74.02 10.71
C ARG A 2 4.15 73.13 11.31
N THR A 3 3.54 72.18 10.60
CA THR A 3 3.97 70.82 10.17
C THR A 3 4.46 69.88 11.29
N THR A 4 3.71 68.80 11.58
CA THR A 4 4.18 67.39 11.74
C THR A 4 2.94 66.50 11.99
N GLN A 5 2.42 65.81 10.96
CA GLN A 5 2.75 64.45 10.47
C GLN A 5 2.16 63.29 11.29
N ALA A 6 1.43 62.46 10.54
CA ALA A 6 0.84 61.18 10.89
C ALA A 6 1.87 60.04 10.92
N ILE A 7 1.55 58.95 11.61
CA ILE A 7 2.02 57.61 11.23
C ILE A 7 0.80 56.67 11.25
N LEU A 8 0.14 56.57 10.09
CA LEU A 8 -0.68 55.42 9.75
C LEU A 8 0.28 54.38 9.15
N ALA A 9 0.62 53.35 9.90
CA ALA A 9 1.37 52.23 9.37
C ALA A 9 0.43 51.38 8.49
N VAL A 10 0.47 51.62 7.19
CA VAL A 10 -0.13 50.73 6.19
C VAL A 10 0.75 49.48 6.11
N PHE A 11 0.27 48.36 6.63
CA PHE A 11 0.86 47.06 6.35
C PHE A 11 0.62 46.71 4.87
N ALA A 12 1.63 46.97 4.04
CA ALA A 12 1.72 46.39 2.70
C ALA A 12 2.07 44.90 2.83
N ALA A 13 1.06 44.06 3.02
CA ALA A 13 1.21 42.61 2.86
C ALA A 13 1.35 42.30 1.37
N THR A 14 2.60 42.27 0.91
CA THR A 14 2.99 41.93 -0.45
C THR A 14 2.49 40.53 -0.83
N ALA A 15 2.05 40.38 -2.08
CA ALA A 15 1.55 39.13 -2.66
C ALA A 15 2.49 37.92 -2.45
N TYR A 16 3.79 38.17 -2.28
CA TYR A 16 4.81 37.16 -1.95
C TYR A 16 4.57 36.40 -0.64
N GLY A 17 4.00 37.04 0.39
CA GLY A 17 3.74 36.37 1.68
C GLY A 17 2.58 35.37 1.64
N ARG A 18 1.65 35.52 0.70
CA ARG A 18 0.53 34.58 0.50
C ARG A 18 0.97 33.35 -0.29
N VAL A 19 1.88 33.50 -1.24
CA VAL A 19 2.44 32.41 -2.05
C VAL A 19 3.32 31.49 -1.20
N ALA A 20 4.21 32.07 -0.38
CA ALA A 20 5.10 31.30 0.50
C ALA A 20 4.34 30.51 1.59
N ARG A 21 3.28 31.10 2.18
CA ARG A 21 2.42 30.34 3.11
C ARG A 21 1.67 29.21 2.41
N ARG A 22 1.15 29.42 1.19
CA ARG A 22 0.46 28.37 0.43
C ARG A 22 1.38 27.20 0.08
N ALA A 23 2.64 27.49 -0.26
CA ALA A 23 3.65 26.46 -0.49
C ALA A 23 3.93 25.67 0.79
N ALA A 24 4.18 26.35 1.92
CA ALA A 24 4.43 25.68 3.20
C ALA A 24 3.24 24.85 3.73
N PHE A 25 2.00 25.28 3.48
CA PHE A 25 0.81 24.46 3.81
C PHE A 25 0.66 23.26 2.86
N ALA A 26 0.95 23.43 1.57
CA ALA A 26 0.95 22.32 0.60
C ALA A 26 2.04 21.28 0.92
N ASP A 27 3.19 21.71 1.43
CA ASP A 27 4.28 20.82 1.88
C ASP A 27 3.89 20.05 3.15
N GLY A 28 3.14 20.67 4.07
CA GLY A 28 2.59 20.01 5.26
C GLY A 28 1.55 18.94 4.92
N ASP A 29 0.64 19.23 4.00
CA ASP A 29 -0.39 18.28 3.54
C ASP A 29 0.22 17.11 2.76
N ALA A 30 1.27 17.36 1.95
CA ALA A 30 2.00 16.32 1.23
C ALA A 30 2.76 15.37 2.18
N CYS A 31 3.34 15.90 3.26
CA CYS A 31 4.00 15.10 4.29
C CYS A 31 3.01 14.19 5.02
N ILE A 32 1.83 14.70 5.39
CA ILE A 32 0.76 13.91 6.03
C ILE A 32 0.27 12.80 5.07
N ALA A 33 0.05 13.12 3.79
CA ALA A 33 -0.35 12.15 2.79
C ALA A 33 0.72 11.07 2.57
N ALA A 34 2.00 11.44 2.53
CA ALA A 34 3.11 10.51 2.43
C ALA A 34 3.18 9.58 3.66
N GLN A 35 2.99 10.10 4.87
CA GLN A 35 2.96 9.28 6.08
C GLN A 35 1.79 8.29 6.05
N ALA A 36 0.58 8.75 5.70
CA ALA A 36 -0.59 7.88 5.57
C ALA A 36 -0.38 6.79 4.52
N LEU A 37 0.26 7.14 3.39
CA LEU A 37 0.62 6.18 2.36
C LEU A 37 1.66 5.15 2.85
N ALA A 38 2.68 5.58 3.60
CA ALA A 38 3.68 4.68 4.17
C ALA A 38 3.06 3.68 5.17
N ASP A 39 2.13 4.14 6.00
CA ASP A 39 1.39 3.30 6.96
C ASP A 39 0.47 2.31 6.23
N GLY A 40 -0.22 2.78 5.19
CA GLY A 40 -1.04 1.94 4.33
C GLY A 40 -0.23 0.88 3.58
N ILE A 41 0.97 1.21 3.09
CA ILE A 41 1.89 0.23 2.48
C ILE A 41 2.38 -0.79 3.52
N GLN A 42 2.67 -0.36 4.75
CA GLN A 42 3.00 -1.30 5.83
C GLN A 42 1.85 -2.27 6.09
N SER A 43 0.60 -1.79 6.11
CA SER A 43 -0.57 -2.66 6.23
C SER A 43 -0.65 -3.68 5.09
N ASN A 44 -0.22 -3.36 3.86
CA ASN A 44 -0.17 -4.35 2.78
C ASN A 44 0.88 -5.44 3.03
N ILE A 45 2.06 -5.06 3.53
CA ILE A 45 3.12 -6.02 3.86
C ILE A 45 2.64 -6.99 4.95
N ASP A 46 1.94 -6.46 5.96
CA ASP A 46 1.39 -7.28 7.04
C ASP A 46 0.31 -8.24 6.53
N LEU A 47 -0.58 -7.77 5.64
CA LEU A 47 -1.59 -8.60 4.99
C LEU A 47 -0.96 -9.70 4.12
N GLN A 48 0.08 -9.37 3.34
CA GLN A 48 0.81 -10.36 2.53
C GLN A 48 1.55 -11.41 3.37
N THR A 49 1.98 -11.04 4.57
CA THR A 49 2.51 -12.02 5.54
C THR A 49 1.39 -12.99 5.98
N GLY A 50 0.17 -12.48 6.15
CA GLY A 50 -1.03 -13.30 6.34
C GLY A 50 -1.36 -14.20 5.15
N GLU A 51 -1.24 -13.68 3.92
CA GLU A 51 -1.41 -14.44 2.67
C GLU A 51 -0.43 -15.63 2.63
N GLN A 52 0.87 -15.40 2.90
CA GLN A 52 1.88 -16.47 2.98
C GLN A 52 1.53 -17.53 4.05
N ALA A 53 1.23 -17.10 5.27
CA ALA A 53 0.87 -18.03 6.34
C ALA A 53 -0.39 -18.85 6.01
N SER A 54 -1.35 -18.27 5.29
CA SER A 54 -2.57 -18.97 4.88
C SER A 54 -2.32 -19.94 3.72
N VAL A 55 -1.44 -19.62 2.77
CA VAL A 55 -1.09 -20.52 1.67
C VAL A 55 -0.29 -21.73 2.17
N GLU A 56 0.56 -21.55 3.19
CA GLU A 56 1.23 -22.66 3.87
C GLU A 56 0.23 -23.62 4.54
N LYS A 57 -0.88 -23.10 5.10
CA LYS A 57 -1.95 -23.95 5.65
C LYS A 57 -2.70 -24.70 4.56
N VAL A 58 -2.95 -24.07 3.41
CA VAL A 58 -3.53 -24.75 2.24
C VAL A 58 -2.61 -25.89 1.81
N LYS A 59 -1.31 -25.62 1.65
CA LYS A 59 -0.27 -26.60 1.32
C LYS A 59 -0.30 -27.77 2.29
N ALA A 60 -0.30 -27.49 3.60
CA ALA A 60 -0.34 -28.50 4.64
C ALA A 60 -1.60 -29.36 4.55
N ALA A 61 -2.77 -28.78 4.25
CA ALA A 61 -4.02 -29.53 4.12
C ALA A 61 -4.03 -30.45 2.89
N VAL A 62 -3.62 -29.96 1.71
CA VAL A 62 -3.64 -30.74 0.46
C VAL A 62 -2.50 -31.75 0.33
N SER A 63 -1.50 -31.67 1.22
CA SER A 63 -0.38 -32.62 1.28
C SER A 63 -0.64 -33.84 2.18
N GLN A 64 -1.77 -33.87 2.92
CA GLN A 64 -2.11 -35.01 3.78
C GLN A 64 -2.64 -36.21 2.97
N ASN A 65 -2.54 -37.40 3.55
CA ASN A 65 -3.14 -38.63 3.01
C ASN A 65 -3.85 -39.43 4.13
N PRO A 66 -5.20 -39.44 4.18
CA PRO A 66 -6.11 -38.74 3.27
C PRO A 66 -6.03 -37.21 3.43
N ILE A 67 -6.42 -36.48 2.39
CA ILE A 67 -6.49 -35.01 2.44
C ILE A 67 -7.52 -34.58 3.50
N ASP A 68 -7.15 -33.59 4.32
CA ASP A 68 -8.05 -32.99 5.29
C ASP A 68 -8.88 -31.87 4.63
N GLN A 69 -10.06 -32.24 4.11
CA GLN A 69 -10.94 -31.31 3.40
C GLN A 69 -11.46 -30.18 4.30
N ALA A 70 -11.60 -30.43 5.61
CA ALA A 70 -12.07 -29.43 6.56
C ALA A 70 -10.97 -28.38 6.80
N ALA A 71 -9.73 -28.83 7.03
CA ALA A 71 -8.58 -27.95 7.15
C ALA A 71 -8.35 -27.17 5.85
N PHE A 72 -8.48 -27.81 4.68
CA PHE A 72 -8.37 -27.13 3.38
C PHE A 72 -9.41 -26.00 3.25
N THR A 73 -10.68 -26.29 3.54
CA THR A 73 -11.77 -25.30 3.41
C THR A 73 -11.54 -24.10 4.33
N ALA A 74 -11.12 -24.34 5.57
CA ALA A 74 -10.78 -23.28 6.51
C ALA A 74 -9.57 -22.46 6.05
N ALA A 75 -8.51 -23.12 5.58
CA ALA A 75 -7.30 -22.46 5.08
C ALA A 75 -7.58 -21.62 3.82
N LYS A 76 -8.37 -22.15 2.88
CA LYS A 76 -8.78 -21.43 1.66
C LYS A 76 -9.62 -20.20 2.00
N SER A 77 -10.56 -20.31 2.95
CA SER A 77 -11.35 -19.16 3.40
C SER A 77 -10.44 -18.07 3.96
N GLN A 78 -9.50 -18.45 4.85
CA GLN A 78 -8.55 -17.50 5.42
C GLN A 78 -7.65 -16.85 4.36
N LEU A 79 -7.20 -17.62 3.37
CA LEU A 79 -6.43 -17.10 2.24
C LEU A 79 -7.22 -16.06 1.44
N LEU A 80 -8.48 -16.36 1.10
CA LEU A 80 -9.34 -15.42 0.38
C LEU A 80 -9.64 -14.15 1.19
N ASP A 81 -9.79 -14.26 2.52
CA ASP A 81 -9.98 -13.09 3.38
C ASP A 81 -8.75 -12.16 3.33
N PHE A 82 -7.54 -12.72 3.40
CA PHE A 82 -6.31 -11.93 3.31
C PHE A 82 -6.12 -11.31 1.92
N VAL A 83 -6.31 -12.08 0.84
CA VAL A 83 -6.18 -11.57 -0.53
C VAL A 83 -7.14 -10.40 -0.78
N ASN A 84 -8.41 -10.52 -0.38
CA ASN A 84 -9.40 -9.44 -0.55
C ASN A 84 -9.09 -8.21 0.33
N ALA A 85 -8.62 -8.43 1.56
CA ALA A 85 -8.17 -7.34 2.43
C ALA A 85 -6.95 -6.62 1.83
N GLY A 86 -6.02 -7.37 1.24
CA GLY A 86 -4.86 -6.85 0.52
C GLY A 86 -5.27 -5.97 -0.66
N ILE A 87 -6.21 -6.42 -1.48
CA ILE A 87 -6.81 -5.64 -2.59
C ILE A 87 -7.38 -4.33 -2.10
N SER A 88 -8.26 -4.40 -1.11
CA SER A 88 -8.92 -3.21 -0.55
C SER A 88 -7.90 -2.20 0.00
N ALA A 89 -6.89 -2.67 0.71
CA ALA A 89 -5.87 -1.79 1.28
C ALA A 89 -4.99 -1.13 0.20
N ARG A 90 -4.72 -1.81 -0.92
CA ARG A 90 -3.94 -1.22 -2.02
C ARG A 90 -4.74 -0.23 -2.85
N GLU A 91 -6.02 -0.50 -3.08
CA GLU A 91 -6.94 0.49 -3.69
C GLU A 91 -7.00 1.77 -2.85
N ASN A 92 -7.06 1.64 -1.53
CA ASN A 92 -6.98 2.78 -0.63
C ASN A 92 -5.65 3.51 -0.74
N ASN A 93 -4.53 2.79 -0.81
CA ASN A 93 -3.19 3.39 -0.99
C ASN A 93 -3.08 4.15 -2.30
N GLN A 94 -3.60 3.61 -3.41
CA GLN A 94 -3.67 4.30 -4.69
C GLN A 94 -4.50 5.58 -4.61
N ALA A 95 -5.62 5.56 -3.88
CA ALA A 95 -6.52 6.71 -3.74
C ALA A 95 -5.90 7.86 -2.93
N ILE A 96 -5.03 7.57 -1.96
CA ILE A 96 -4.37 8.57 -1.12
C ILE A 96 -2.97 8.96 -1.61
N ALA A 97 -2.44 8.28 -2.63
CA ALA A 97 -1.10 8.53 -3.12
C ALA A 97 -0.99 9.94 -3.73
N PRO A 98 -0.09 10.81 -3.24
CA PRO A 98 0.07 12.14 -3.80
C PRO A 98 0.62 12.05 -5.23
N ALA A 99 0.09 12.87 -6.12
CA ALA A 99 0.53 12.90 -7.52
C ALA A 99 2.04 13.15 -7.62
N GLY A 100 2.73 12.35 -8.45
CA GLY A 100 4.18 12.43 -8.61
C GLY A 100 4.99 11.72 -7.51
N ASN A 101 4.34 11.04 -6.55
CA ASN A 101 5.04 10.15 -5.63
C ASN A 101 5.59 8.94 -6.38
N ALA A 102 6.85 8.59 -6.13
CA ALA A 102 7.55 7.49 -6.80
C ALA A 102 6.90 6.10 -6.55
N ALA A 103 6.12 5.94 -5.47
CA ALA A 103 5.41 4.71 -5.18
C ALA A 103 4.21 4.45 -6.11
N VAL A 104 3.70 5.44 -6.85
CA VAL A 104 2.48 5.31 -7.69
C VAL A 104 2.63 4.21 -8.74
N ASP A 105 3.75 4.16 -9.45
CA ASP A 105 3.99 3.16 -10.49
C ASP A 105 4.07 1.75 -9.89
N GLY A 106 4.76 1.62 -8.75
CA GLY A 106 4.86 0.36 -8.02
C GLY A 106 3.52 -0.12 -7.46
N LEU A 107 2.64 0.78 -7.01
CA LEU A 107 1.27 0.44 -6.58
C LEU A 107 0.43 -0.07 -7.76
N GLY A 108 0.66 0.41 -8.99
CA GLY A 108 -0.01 -0.07 -10.20
C GLY A 108 0.40 -1.51 -10.58
N ILE A 109 1.69 -1.83 -10.48
CA ILE A 109 2.19 -3.21 -10.73
C ILE A 109 1.52 -4.21 -9.79
N VAL A 110 1.45 -3.88 -8.50
CA VAL A 110 0.88 -4.77 -7.48
C VAL A 110 -0.62 -5.00 -7.72
N GLN A 111 -1.38 -4.01 -8.20
CA GLN A 111 -2.81 -4.19 -8.50
C GLN A 111 -3.06 -5.25 -9.56
N ASN A 112 -2.27 -5.28 -10.64
CA ASN A 112 -2.42 -6.28 -11.68
C ASN A 112 -2.11 -7.71 -11.18
N ALA A 113 -1.07 -7.86 -10.34
CA ALA A 113 -0.69 -9.14 -9.76
C ALA A 113 -1.81 -9.75 -8.88
N GLN A 114 -2.55 -8.93 -8.13
CA GLN A 114 -3.57 -9.46 -7.23
C GLN A 114 -4.82 -10.00 -7.91
N ALA A 115 -5.16 -9.51 -9.10
CA ALA A 115 -6.24 -10.09 -9.87
C ALA A 115 -5.88 -11.55 -10.24
N GLU A 116 -4.62 -11.81 -10.55
CA GLU A 116 -4.09 -13.15 -10.79
C GLU A 116 -4.05 -13.98 -9.48
N GLU A 117 -3.54 -13.43 -8.38
CA GLU A 117 -3.52 -14.08 -7.07
C GLU A 117 -4.93 -14.49 -6.60
N LEU A 118 -5.93 -13.62 -6.77
CA LEU A 118 -7.32 -13.91 -6.43
C LEU A 118 -7.89 -15.05 -7.28
N ASN A 119 -7.64 -15.03 -8.60
CA ASN A 119 -8.09 -16.08 -9.50
C ASN A 119 -7.45 -17.44 -9.13
N LEU A 120 -6.15 -17.45 -8.84
CA LEU A 120 -5.42 -18.62 -8.39
C LEU A 120 -5.99 -19.15 -7.06
N ALA A 121 -6.14 -18.30 -6.05
CA ALA A 121 -6.71 -18.67 -4.76
C ALA A 121 -8.14 -19.23 -4.88
N GLN A 122 -8.97 -18.65 -5.75
CA GLN A 122 -10.32 -19.15 -6.03
C GLN A 122 -10.32 -20.51 -6.72
N SER A 123 -9.34 -20.78 -7.58
CA SER A 123 -9.25 -22.03 -8.36
C SER A 123 -8.81 -23.26 -7.56
N LEU A 124 -8.24 -23.09 -6.36
CA LEU A 124 -7.88 -24.19 -5.46
C LEU A 124 -9.09 -25.11 -5.19
N THR A 125 -8.92 -26.42 -5.30
CA THR A 125 -10.02 -27.40 -5.25
C THR A 125 -10.01 -28.29 -3.99
N GLY A 126 -8.90 -28.32 -3.27
CA GLY A 126 -8.67 -29.23 -2.15
C GLY A 126 -8.06 -30.56 -2.60
N ALA A 127 -7.29 -30.53 -3.68
CA ALA A 127 -6.68 -31.72 -4.26
C ALA A 127 -5.16 -31.62 -4.26
N ALA A 128 -4.45 -32.76 -4.29
CA ALA A 128 -3.00 -32.78 -4.39
C ALA A 128 -2.46 -32.08 -5.66
N SER A 129 -3.28 -31.98 -6.72
CA SER A 129 -2.96 -31.21 -7.93
C SER A 129 -2.89 -29.70 -7.70
N ASP A 130 -3.40 -29.18 -6.58
CA ASP A 130 -3.33 -27.77 -6.23
C ASP A 130 -1.92 -27.32 -5.85
N LEU A 131 -0.97 -28.24 -5.65
CA LEU A 131 0.39 -27.91 -5.22
C LEU A 131 1.13 -26.97 -6.17
N ASP A 132 0.85 -27.05 -7.48
CA ASP A 132 1.43 -26.12 -8.46
C ASP A 132 0.86 -24.70 -8.28
N ILE A 133 -0.45 -24.58 -8.05
CA ILE A 133 -1.12 -23.30 -7.76
C ILE A 133 -0.60 -22.72 -6.44
N VAL A 134 -0.46 -23.55 -5.42
CA VAL A 134 0.11 -23.16 -4.11
C VAL A 134 1.53 -22.61 -4.27
N SER A 135 2.38 -23.30 -5.04
CA SER A 135 3.76 -22.83 -5.28
C SER A 135 3.82 -21.51 -6.04
N GLN A 136 2.89 -21.29 -6.97
CA GLN A 136 2.77 -20.02 -7.69
C GLN A 136 2.36 -18.91 -6.73
N LEU A 137 1.32 -19.11 -5.92
CA LEU A 137 0.87 -18.16 -4.90
C LEU A 137 1.98 -17.82 -3.88
N GLU A 138 2.76 -18.81 -3.41
CA GLU A 138 3.92 -18.56 -2.54
C GLU A 138 4.93 -17.58 -3.19
N THR A 139 5.15 -17.73 -4.50
CA THR A 139 6.06 -16.89 -5.29
C THR A 139 5.49 -15.48 -5.49
N ASP A 140 4.21 -15.38 -5.85
CA ASP A 140 3.53 -14.12 -6.12
C ASP A 140 3.46 -13.26 -4.86
N PHE A 141 3.05 -13.84 -3.72
CA PHE A 141 3.02 -13.12 -2.45
C PHE A 141 4.42 -12.65 -2.03
N ALA A 142 5.46 -13.47 -2.20
CA ALA A 142 6.83 -13.05 -1.91
C ALA A 142 7.31 -11.91 -2.83
N GLY A 143 6.94 -11.94 -4.12
CA GLY A 143 7.20 -10.87 -5.07
C GLY A 143 6.47 -9.58 -4.70
N GLY A 144 5.19 -9.69 -4.34
CA GLY A 144 4.36 -8.57 -3.90
C GLY A 144 4.90 -7.92 -2.63
N ILE A 145 5.41 -8.69 -1.66
CA ILE A 145 6.07 -8.15 -0.45
C ILE A 145 7.27 -7.31 -0.82
N LYS A 146 8.15 -7.81 -1.70
CA LYS A 146 9.34 -7.07 -2.14
C LYS A 146 8.95 -5.76 -2.82
N GLN A 147 7.92 -5.79 -3.67
CA GLN A 147 7.44 -4.58 -4.32
C GLN A 147 6.87 -3.57 -3.32
N ASN A 148 6.10 -4.00 -2.31
CA ASN A 148 5.61 -3.09 -1.28
C ASN A 148 6.71 -2.55 -0.37
N GLN A 149 7.74 -3.33 -0.07
CA GLN A 149 8.92 -2.84 0.62
C GLN A 149 9.62 -1.73 -0.17
N GLN A 150 9.75 -1.90 -1.49
CA GLN A 150 10.28 -0.85 -2.37
C GLN A 150 9.38 0.39 -2.38
N ASN A 151 8.06 0.21 -2.53
CA ASN A 151 7.10 1.32 -2.49
C ASN A 151 7.22 2.11 -1.17
N LYS A 152 7.43 1.43 -0.04
CA LYS A 152 7.63 2.09 1.26
C LYS A 152 8.88 2.97 1.28
N VAL A 153 9.98 2.52 0.67
CA VAL A 153 11.20 3.32 0.49
C VAL A 153 10.90 4.53 -0.40
N ASP A 154 10.19 4.32 -1.51
CA ASP A 154 9.87 5.35 -2.50
C ASP A 154 8.95 6.44 -1.95
N VAL A 155 8.09 6.12 -0.98
CA VAL A 155 7.29 7.12 -0.25
C VAL A 155 8.16 8.01 0.64
N SER A 156 9.20 7.45 1.26
CA SER A 156 10.09 8.18 2.18
C SER A 156 11.14 9.05 1.46
N HIS A 157 11.49 8.71 0.21
CA HIS A 157 12.52 9.40 -0.55
C HIS A 157 12.20 10.88 -0.92
N PRO A 158 10.98 11.28 -1.33
CA PRO A 158 10.68 12.68 -1.61
C PRO A 158 10.84 13.61 -0.39
N LEU A 159 10.77 13.08 0.84
CA LEU A 159 10.97 13.86 2.07
C LEU A 159 12.45 14.15 2.39
N LEU A 160 13.40 13.47 1.75
CA LEU A 160 14.84 13.65 1.99
C LEU A 160 15.50 14.68 1.08
N SER A 161 14.83 15.09 0.00
CA SER A 161 15.29 16.11 -0.95
C SER A 161 14.99 17.56 -0.54
N PHE A 162 14.38 17.78 0.64
CA PHE A 162 14.01 19.12 1.14
C PHE A 162 14.76 19.54 2.42
N ASN A 163 15.81 18.82 2.82
CA ASN A 163 16.70 19.23 3.91
C ASN A 163 17.99 19.89 3.39
#